data_AF-M1CXY6-F1
#
_entry.id   AF-M1CXY6-F1
#
_cell.length_a   1.000
_cell.length_b   1.000
_cell.length_c   1.000
_cell.angle_alpha   90.00
_cell.angle_beta   90.00
_cell.angle_gamma   90.00
#
_symmetry.space_group_name_H-M   'P 1'
#
loop_
_entity.id
_entity.type
_entity.pdbx_description
1 polymer ?
#
loop_
_entity_poly.entity_id
_entity_poly.type
_entity_poly.pdbx_seq_one_letter_code
_entity_poly.pdbx_strand_id
1 'polypeptide(L)'
;MAENEEDDYMGDLSHFLPPGASSLPSKTASNKPEVPNKKRKVLNWQERKKLKREQKQIEEDQKTLVNLESAIPESNIGFKMLKQMGYTPGSALGKEGSGRSEPVGLEIRRGRAGIGKEDDKVEKMRKEMEKANRDRRTEEELMETFGSHLKERWKDKRIVSNFHKADAVLAQLENREVVTEKKEEEDVGKDEEEEEEEPITEEDLLNTLMRLRDEYHYCLFCGCQYESTEALQSNCPGITEDDH
;
A
#
# COMPACT_ATOMS: atom_id res chain seq x y z
N MET A 1 11.27 36.01 -32.60
CA MET A 1 12.55 36.17 -31.89
C MET A 1 12.44 37.36 -30.96
N ALA A 2 12.42 37.09 -29.67
CA ALA A 2 12.90 37.94 -28.57
C ALA A 2 12.48 37.20 -27.28
N GLU A 3 13.38 36.35 -26.81
CA GLU A 3 13.34 35.73 -25.49
C GLU A 3 13.38 36.83 -24.43
N ASN A 4 12.46 36.79 -23.47
CA ASN A 4 12.59 37.58 -22.25
C ASN A 4 12.77 36.58 -21.11
N GLU A 5 14.03 36.25 -20.86
CA GLU A 5 14.50 35.61 -19.64
C GLU A 5 14.20 36.57 -18.48
N GLU A 6 13.11 36.33 -17.75
CA GLU A 6 12.83 37.06 -16.52
C GLU A 6 13.67 36.45 -15.40
N ASP A 7 14.85 37.05 -15.28
CA ASP A 7 15.89 36.86 -14.28
C ASP A 7 15.36 36.54 -12.88
N ASP A 8 16.05 35.58 -12.26
CA ASP A 8 15.95 35.09 -10.89
C ASP A 8 16.24 36.23 -9.88
N TYR A 9 15.29 37.16 -9.79
CA TYR A 9 15.26 38.31 -8.90
C TYR A 9 14.94 37.86 -7.47
N MET A 10 15.86 37.11 -6.86
CA MET A 10 16.15 37.00 -5.42
C MET A 10 17.34 36.01 -5.20
N GLY A 11 18.23 35.86 -6.18
CA GLY A 11 19.21 34.77 -6.21
C GLY A 11 20.63 35.08 -5.73
N ASP A 12 20.94 36.26 -5.18
CA ASP A 12 22.33 36.54 -4.80
C ASP A 12 22.51 37.36 -3.51
N LEU A 13 22.55 36.66 -2.38
CA LEU A 13 22.96 37.23 -1.08
C LEU A 13 24.48 37.33 -0.91
N SER A 14 25.29 36.92 -1.91
CA SER A 14 26.76 36.98 -1.79
C SER A 14 27.30 38.41 -1.71
N HIS A 15 26.50 39.40 -2.13
CA HIS A 15 26.80 40.82 -2.01
C HIS A 15 26.78 41.36 -0.57
N PHE A 16 26.22 40.62 0.39
CA PHE A 16 26.11 41.05 1.80
C PHE A 16 27.13 40.40 2.75
N LEU A 17 28.04 39.56 2.23
CA LEU A 17 29.08 38.93 3.03
C LEU A 17 30.43 39.63 2.82
N PRO A 18 31.16 40.01 3.89
CA PRO A 18 32.44 40.68 3.76
C PRO A 18 33.51 39.75 3.13
N PRO A 19 34.41 40.28 2.28
CA PRO A 19 35.39 39.48 1.55
C PRO A 19 36.45 38.96 2.53
N GLY A 20 36.41 37.66 2.83
CA GLY A 20 37.40 37.03 3.71
C GLY A 20 37.02 35.68 4.31
N ALA A 21 35.75 35.25 4.20
CA ALA A 21 35.33 33.92 4.66
C ALA A 21 35.40 32.86 3.55
N SER A 22 36.50 32.82 2.79
CA SER A 22 36.83 31.72 1.89
C SER A 22 37.80 30.76 2.57
N SER A 23 37.25 29.82 3.35
CA SER A 23 37.95 28.58 3.67
C SER A 23 36.95 27.43 3.71
N LEU A 24 36.72 26.83 2.54
CA LEU A 24 36.17 25.48 2.44
C LEU A 24 37.23 24.48 2.94
N PRO A 25 36.82 23.42 3.65
CA PRO A 25 37.39 22.10 3.42
C PRO A 25 36.36 21.19 2.75
N SER A 26 36.84 20.44 1.77
CA SER A 26 36.07 19.53 0.93
C SER A 26 35.69 18.24 1.67
N LYS A 27 34.53 17.68 1.28
CA LYS A 27 34.11 16.27 1.34
C LYS A 27 33.73 15.67 2.70
N THR A 28 32.42 15.45 2.88
CA THR A 28 31.84 14.11 3.01
C THR A 28 30.40 14.14 2.52
N ALA A 29 30.11 13.39 1.45
CA ALA A 29 28.75 13.14 0.98
C ALA A 29 28.02 12.30 2.03
N SER A 30 27.05 12.92 2.71
CA SER A 30 26.04 12.22 3.49
C SER A 30 24.72 12.49 2.81
N ASN A 31 24.27 11.53 2.00
CA ASN A 31 22.92 11.50 1.43
C ASN A 31 21.92 11.41 2.59
N LYS A 32 21.49 12.56 3.12
CA LYS A 32 20.22 12.66 3.85
C LYS A 32 19.15 12.92 2.80
N PRO A 33 18.07 12.13 2.75
CA PRO A 33 16.96 12.44 1.86
C PRO A 33 16.34 13.75 2.33
N GLU A 34 16.47 14.80 1.51
CA GLU A 34 15.77 16.05 1.70
C GLU A 34 14.26 15.78 1.59
N VAL A 35 13.59 15.84 2.73
CA VAL A 35 12.14 15.76 2.81
C VAL A 35 11.58 16.94 2.02
N PRO A 36 10.71 16.74 1.02
CA PRO A 36 10.19 17.84 0.22
C PRO A 36 9.42 18.79 1.13
N ASN A 37 9.98 19.99 1.31
CA ASN A 37 9.42 21.03 2.17
C ASN A 37 8.13 21.55 1.51
N LYS A 38 7.00 20.90 1.82
CA LYS A 38 5.68 21.28 1.33
C LYS A 38 5.40 22.71 1.79
N LYS A 39 5.60 23.68 0.89
CA LYS A 39 5.23 25.09 1.08
C LYS A 39 3.79 25.12 1.61
N ARG A 40 3.62 25.60 2.85
CA ARG A 40 2.31 25.74 3.49
C ARG A 40 1.44 26.62 2.60
N LYS A 41 0.36 26.06 2.05
CA LYS A 41 -0.64 26.83 1.31
C LYS A 41 -1.15 27.94 2.24
N VAL A 42 -0.89 29.20 1.89
CA VAL A 42 -1.40 30.35 2.64
C VAL A 42 -2.92 30.33 2.48
N LEU A 43 -3.64 29.98 3.55
CA LEU A 43 -5.09 29.91 3.54
C LEU A 43 -5.69 31.26 3.15
N ASN A 44 -6.77 31.23 2.36
CA ASN A 44 -7.47 32.43 1.96
C ASN A 44 -8.04 33.15 3.21
N TRP A 45 -8.08 34.49 3.20
CA TRP A 45 -8.58 35.29 4.32
C TRP A 45 -9.97 34.83 4.80
N GLN A 46 -10.84 34.44 3.87
CA GLN A 46 -12.17 33.91 4.16
C GLN A 46 -12.12 32.60 4.97
N GLU A 47 -11.25 31.66 4.60
CA GLU A 47 -11.04 30.38 5.29
C GLU A 47 -10.50 30.62 6.70
N ARG A 48 -9.51 31.53 6.83
CA ARG A 48 -8.92 31.88 8.12
C ARG A 48 -9.95 32.49 9.08
N LYS A 49 -10.88 33.30 8.56
CA LYS A 49 -12.00 33.87 9.35
C LYS A 49 -13.00 32.80 9.77
N LYS A 50 -13.30 31.83 8.89
CA LYS A 50 -14.18 30.69 9.21
C LYS A 50 -13.57 29.82 10.33
N LEU A 51 -12.30 29.44 10.20
CA LEU A 51 -11.58 28.65 11.22
C LEU A 51 -11.56 29.36 12.58
N LYS A 52 -11.30 30.66 12.63
CA LYS A 52 -11.36 31.43 13.88
C LYS A 52 -12.73 31.40 14.55
N ARG A 53 -13.82 31.45 13.76
CA ARG A 53 -15.18 31.34 14.29
C ARG A 53 -15.45 29.96 14.85
N GLU A 54 -15.05 28.91 14.13
CA GLU A 54 -15.21 27.51 14.58
C GLU A 54 -14.39 27.25 15.85
N GLN A 55 -13.15 27.73 15.92
CA GLN A 55 -12.31 27.64 17.12
C GLN A 55 -12.97 28.31 18.32
N LYS A 56 -13.50 29.53 18.14
CA LYS A 56 -14.20 30.25 19.20
C LYS A 56 -15.43 29.48 19.69
N GLN A 57 -16.18 28.86 18.79
CA GLN A 57 -17.33 28.04 19.17
C GLN A 57 -16.92 26.81 19.98
N ILE A 58 -15.84 26.12 19.59
CA ILE A 58 -15.32 24.96 20.32
C ILE A 58 -14.84 25.38 21.71
N GLU A 59 -14.13 26.50 21.81
CA GLU A 59 -13.66 27.03 23.10
C GLU A 59 -14.83 27.42 24.01
N GLU A 60 -15.87 28.06 23.47
CA GLU A 60 -17.11 28.36 24.19
C GLU A 60 -17.78 27.07 24.69
N ASP A 61 -17.88 26.03 23.85
CA ASP A 61 -18.50 24.74 24.21
C ASP A 61 -17.71 24.05 25.32
N GLN A 62 -16.39 23.98 25.19
CA GLN A 62 -15.50 23.44 26.22
C GLN A 62 -15.66 24.19 27.53
N LYS A 63 -15.68 25.53 27.48
CA LYS A 63 -15.88 26.35 28.67
C LYS A 63 -17.25 26.10 29.31
N THR A 64 -18.30 25.94 28.52
CA THR A 64 -19.63 25.62 29.07
C THR A 64 -19.67 24.25 29.73
N LEU A 65 -19.04 23.23 29.13
CA LEU A 65 -18.95 21.90 29.73
C LEU A 65 -18.16 21.90 31.04
N VAL A 66 -16.98 22.53 31.05
CA VAL A 66 -16.16 22.67 32.27
C VAL A 66 -16.92 23.42 33.38
N ASN A 67 -17.65 24.48 33.03
CA ASN A 67 -18.44 25.23 34.01
C ASN A 67 -19.61 24.41 34.58
N LEU A 68 -20.20 23.51 33.79
CA LEU A 68 -21.26 22.61 34.23
C LEU A 68 -20.73 21.50 35.14
N GLU A 69 -19.50 21.02 34.89
CA GLU A 69 -18.83 20.04 35.71
C GLU A 69 -18.32 20.64 37.03
N SER A 70 -17.92 21.91 37.03
CA SER A 70 -17.42 22.57 38.24
C SER A 70 -18.52 22.89 39.25
N ALA A 71 -18.31 22.53 40.51
CA ALA A 71 -19.21 22.91 41.59
C ALA A 71 -19.21 24.43 41.83
N ILE A 72 -20.36 24.97 42.24
CA ILE A 72 -20.48 26.39 42.59
C ILE A 72 -19.55 26.70 43.78
N PRO A 73 -18.70 27.73 43.71
CA PRO A 73 -17.75 28.03 44.78
C PRO A 73 -18.46 28.48 46.06
N GLU A 74 -17.88 28.17 47.22
CA GLU A 74 -18.47 28.52 48.53
C GLU A 74 -18.60 30.02 48.78
N SER A 75 -17.82 30.83 48.05
CA SER A 75 -17.89 32.29 48.09
C SER A 75 -19.19 32.84 47.50
N ASN A 76 -19.85 32.07 46.62
CA ASN A 76 -21.09 32.46 45.97
C ASN A 76 -22.23 32.60 46.99
N ILE A 77 -22.98 33.70 46.89
CA ILE A 77 -24.12 34.02 47.76
C ILE A 77 -25.17 32.89 47.72
N GLY A 78 -25.41 32.29 46.55
CA GLY A 78 -26.35 31.18 46.40
C GLY A 78 -25.93 29.94 47.19
N PHE A 79 -24.65 29.60 47.18
CA PHE A 79 -24.12 28.47 47.95
C PHE A 79 -24.23 28.74 49.46
N LYS A 80 -23.92 29.96 49.91
CA LYS A 80 -24.08 30.37 51.31
C LYS A 80 -25.53 30.27 51.77
N MET A 81 -26.48 30.70 50.93
CA MET A 81 -27.90 30.60 51.21
C MET A 81 -28.36 29.14 51.28
N LEU A 82 -27.93 28.29 50.34
CA LEU A 82 -28.23 26.85 50.37
C LEU A 82 -27.69 26.19 51.64
N LYS A 83 -26.45 26.49 52.03
CA LYS A 83 -25.82 25.97 53.24
C LYS A 83 -26.60 26.38 54.51
N GLN A 84 -27.11 27.61 54.56
CA GLN A 84 -27.97 28.09 55.66
C GLN A 84 -29.32 27.35 55.72
N MET A 85 -29.84 26.90 54.58
CA MET A 85 -31.07 26.11 54.49
C MET A 85 -30.84 24.61 54.75
N GLY A 86 -29.63 24.21 55.15
CA GLY A 86 -29.30 22.83 55.51
C GLY A 86 -28.76 21.98 54.36
N TYR A 87 -28.41 22.59 53.22
CA TYR A 87 -27.71 21.86 52.15
C TYR A 87 -26.28 21.49 52.58
N THR A 88 -25.91 20.23 52.39
CA THR A 88 -24.53 19.75 52.55
C THR A 88 -23.93 19.39 51.18
N PRO A 89 -22.67 19.75 50.89
CA PRO A 89 -22.07 19.47 49.59
C PRO A 89 -22.07 17.96 49.32
N GLY A 90 -22.63 17.55 48.18
CA GLY A 90 -22.79 16.15 47.79
C GLY A 90 -24.11 15.49 48.24
N SER A 91 -24.92 16.15 49.06
CA SER A 91 -26.27 15.67 49.40
C SER A 91 -27.28 16.00 48.30
N ALA A 92 -28.22 15.08 48.06
CA ALA A 92 -29.37 15.33 47.22
C ALA A 92 -30.41 16.19 47.97
N LEU A 93 -31.10 17.07 47.24
CA LEU A 93 -32.18 17.89 47.80
C LEU A 93 -33.48 17.09 47.95
N GLY A 94 -34.31 17.41 48.95
CA GLY A 94 -35.62 16.77 49.17
C GLY A 94 -35.78 16.14 50.55
N LYS A 95 -37.01 15.79 50.94
CA LYS A 95 -37.38 15.31 52.29
C LYS A 95 -36.59 14.07 52.75
N GLU A 96 -36.18 13.22 51.81
CA GLU A 96 -35.34 12.03 52.04
C GLU A 96 -34.10 12.02 51.12
N GLY A 97 -33.70 13.18 50.57
CA GLY A 97 -32.68 13.23 49.52
C GLY A 97 -33.10 12.57 48.21
N SER A 98 -34.40 12.64 47.87
CA SER A 98 -34.97 12.04 46.66
C SER A 98 -34.62 12.77 45.36
N GLY A 99 -34.00 13.95 45.43
CA GLY A 99 -33.54 14.72 44.29
C GLY A 99 -32.27 14.15 43.66
N ARG A 100 -31.87 14.71 42.51
CA ARG A 100 -30.59 14.39 41.88
C ARG A 100 -29.47 15.17 42.58
N SER A 101 -28.37 14.48 42.90
CA SER A 101 -27.14 15.08 43.41
C SER A 101 -26.28 15.68 42.30
N GLU A 102 -26.34 15.11 41.10
CA GLU A 102 -25.57 15.52 39.94
C GLU A 102 -26.40 16.34 38.94
N PRO A 103 -25.80 17.36 38.32
CA PRO A 103 -26.47 18.15 37.29
C PRO A 103 -26.79 17.30 36.06
N VAL A 104 -27.82 17.69 35.31
CA VAL A 104 -28.20 16.99 34.07
C VAL A 104 -27.15 17.26 33.00
N GLY A 105 -26.62 16.18 32.41
CA GLY A 105 -25.67 16.26 31.30
C GLY A 105 -26.27 16.98 30.09
N LEU A 106 -25.44 17.80 29.42
CA LEU A 106 -25.81 18.55 28.23
C LEU A 106 -24.97 18.09 27.04
N GLU A 107 -25.63 17.88 25.90
CA GLU A 107 -24.97 17.63 24.61
C GLU A 107 -25.14 18.88 23.73
N ILE A 108 -24.05 19.58 23.44
CA ILE A 108 -24.09 20.82 22.66
C ILE A 108 -24.00 20.49 21.17
N ARG A 109 -25.11 20.71 20.44
CA ARG A 109 -25.16 20.57 18.98
C ARG A 109 -25.24 21.93 18.31
N ARG A 110 -24.22 22.28 17.51
CA ARG A 110 -24.17 23.54 16.72
C ARG A 110 -24.63 23.37 15.27
N GLY A 111 -24.95 22.15 14.86
CA GLY A 111 -25.44 21.83 13.52
C GLY A 111 -26.91 22.23 13.30
N ARG A 112 -27.33 22.22 12.03
CA ARG A 112 -28.75 22.34 11.64
C ARG A 112 -29.37 20.99 11.28
N ALA A 113 -28.65 19.90 11.50
CA ALA A 113 -29.16 18.55 11.26
C ALA A 113 -30.32 18.24 12.22
N GLY A 114 -31.25 17.41 11.76
CA GLY A 114 -32.38 16.97 12.59
C GLY A 114 -31.91 16.18 13.82
N ILE A 115 -32.69 16.23 14.88
CA ILE A 115 -32.48 15.41 16.08
C ILE A 115 -32.49 13.93 15.65
N GLY A 116 -31.50 13.16 16.09
CA GLY A 116 -31.33 11.75 15.72
C GLY A 116 -30.38 11.49 14.54
N LYS A 117 -29.92 12.53 13.82
CA LYS A 117 -28.76 12.38 12.92
C LYS A 117 -27.45 12.51 13.69
N GLU A 118 -26.47 11.69 13.29
CA GLU A 118 -25.07 11.82 13.69
C GLU A 118 -24.49 13.14 13.17
N ASP A 119 -23.49 13.68 13.86
CA ASP A 119 -22.79 14.88 13.40
C ASP A 119 -22.08 14.61 12.07
N ASP A 120 -22.15 15.57 11.14
CA ASP A 120 -21.55 15.45 9.80
C ASP A 120 -20.05 15.09 9.85
N LYS A 121 -19.35 15.51 10.91
CA LYS A 121 -17.93 15.16 11.13
C LYS A 121 -17.75 13.67 11.41
N VAL A 122 -18.61 13.09 12.24
CA VAL A 122 -18.56 11.67 12.61
C VAL A 122 -18.89 10.81 11.39
N GLU A 123 -19.96 11.15 10.67
CA GLU A 123 -20.35 10.50 9.42
C GLU A 123 -19.23 10.53 8.36
N LYS A 124 -18.59 11.69 8.19
CA LYS A 124 -17.48 11.84 7.25
C LYS A 124 -16.29 10.97 7.63
N MET A 125 -15.88 10.98 8.91
CA MET A 125 -14.79 10.13 9.40
C MET A 125 -15.08 8.64 9.19
N ARG A 126 -16.33 8.19 9.44
CA ARG A 126 -16.75 6.81 9.20
C ARG A 126 -16.61 6.42 7.74
N LYS A 127 -17.11 7.25 6.82
CA LYS A 127 -17.01 7.02 5.37
C LYS A 127 -15.57 7.00 4.87
N GLU A 128 -14.71 7.88 5.40
CA GLU A 128 -13.29 7.90 5.06
C GLU A 128 -12.57 6.63 5.52
N MET A 129 -12.87 6.14 6.72
CA MET A 129 -12.33 4.88 7.25
C MET A 129 -12.81 3.67 6.44
N GLU A 130 -14.08 3.63 6.07
CA GLU A 130 -14.66 2.56 5.23
C GLU A 130 -13.98 2.52 3.85
N LYS A 131 -13.79 3.70 3.22
CA LYS A 131 -13.07 3.80 1.96
C LYS A 131 -11.63 3.33 2.08
N ALA A 132 -10.90 3.77 3.11
CA ALA A 132 -9.51 3.34 3.33
C ALA A 132 -9.40 1.82 3.52
N ASN A 133 -10.36 1.21 4.23
CA ASN A 133 -10.41 -0.25 4.37
C ASN A 133 -10.69 -0.95 3.05
N ARG A 134 -11.56 -0.40 2.20
CA ARG A 134 -11.82 -0.94 0.86
C ARG A 134 -10.59 -0.86 -0.02
N ASP A 135 -9.94 0.30 -0.04
CA ASP A 135 -8.73 0.53 -0.83
C ASP A 135 -7.60 -0.43 -0.40
N ARG A 136 -7.42 -0.63 0.91
CA ARG A 136 -6.46 -1.62 1.45
C ARG A 136 -6.77 -3.05 1.00
N ARG A 137 -8.04 -3.47 1.04
CA ARG A 137 -8.44 -4.81 0.57
C ARG A 137 -8.16 -5.01 -0.91
N THR A 138 -8.47 -4.00 -1.73
CA THR A 138 -8.19 -4.08 -3.17
C THR A 138 -6.69 -4.13 -3.46
N GLU A 139 -5.87 -3.45 -2.67
CA GLU A 139 -4.41 -3.49 -2.80
C GLU A 139 -3.84 -4.86 -2.38
N GLU A 140 -4.36 -5.44 -1.30
CA GLU A 140 -4.01 -6.79 -0.84
C GLU A 140 -4.34 -7.85 -1.91
N GLU A 141 -5.57 -7.84 -2.45
CA GLU A 141 -6.01 -8.74 -3.53
C GLU A 141 -5.17 -8.59 -4.81
N LEU A 142 -4.86 -7.35 -5.16
CA LEU A 142 -4.01 -7.04 -6.31
C LEU A 142 -2.58 -7.57 -6.10
N MET A 143 -2.03 -7.47 -4.89
CA MET A 143 -0.68 -7.98 -4.57
C MET A 143 -0.60 -9.51 -4.62
N GLU A 144 -1.65 -10.22 -4.18
CA GLU A 144 -1.74 -11.68 -4.25
C GLU A 144 -1.74 -12.19 -5.70
N THR A 145 -2.47 -11.52 -6.58
CA THR A 145 -2.58 -11.90 -7.99
C THR A 145 -1.31 -11.59 -8.78
N PHE A 146 -0.64 -10.46 -8.52
CA PHE A 146 0.61 -10.11 -9.21
C PHE A 146 1.74 -11.13 -9.01
N GLY A 147 1.93 -11.63 -7.78
CA GLY A 147 2.96 -12.64 -7.51
C GLY A 147 2.68 -13.97 -8.21
N SER A 148 1.39 -14.32 -8.35
CA SER A 148 0.95 -15.57 -9.00
C SER A 148 1.17 -15.53 -10.51
N HIS A 149 0.78 -14.43 -11.17
CA HIS A 149 0.97 -14.28 -12.62
C HIS A 149 2.44 -14.27 -13.06
N LEU A 150 3.33 -13.69 -12.25
CA LEU A 150 4.75 -13.75 -12.57
C LEU A 150 5.26 -15.19 -12.43
N LYS A 151 4.89 -15.92 -11.38
CA LYS A 151 5.29 -17.34 -11.22
C LYS A 151 4.77 -18.22 -12.35
N GLU A 152 3.53 -18.02 -12.77
CA GLU A 152 2.88 -18.75 -13.88
C GLU A 152 3.66 -18.57 -15.19
N ARG A 153 3.96 -17.32 -15.58
CA ARG A 153 4.74 -17.03 -16.79
C ARG A 153 6.12 -17.68 -16.82
N TRP A 154 6.77 -17.83 -15.65
CA TRP A 154 8.08 -18.49 -15.58
C TRP A 154 7.96 -20.00 -15.70
N LYS A 155 6.88 -20.59 -15.14
CA LYS A 155 6.56 -22.01 -15.34
C LYS A 155 6.30 -22.31 -16.81
N ASP A 156 5.49 -21.50 -17.49
CA ASP A 156 5.18 -21.69 -18.92
C ASP A 156 6.46 -21.64 -19.77
N LYS A 157 7.32 -20.64 -19.55
CA LYS A 157 8.62 -20.54 -20.24
C LYS A 157 9.52 -21.74 -19.96
N ARG A 158 9.49 -22.29 -18.74
CA ARG A 158 10.27 -23.46 -18.35
C ARG A 158 9.76 -24.73 -19.05
N ILE A 159 8.43 -24.91 -19.13
CA ILE A 159 7.79 -26.01 -19.88
C ILE A 159 8.22 -25.96 -21.34
N VAL A 160 8.08 -24.80 -21.99
CA VAL A 160 8.49 -24.60 -23.40
C VAL A 160 9.98 -24.91 -23.61
N SER A 161 10.85 -24.41 -22.72
CA SER A 161 12.29 -24.67 -22.80
C SER A 161 12.62 -26.16 -22.67
N ASN A 162 11.98 -26.85 -21.72
CA ASN A 162 12.21 -28.27 -21.50
C ASN A 162 11.65 -29.14 -22.62
N PHE A 163 10.51 -28.75 -23.21
CA PHE A 163 9.91 -29.46 -24.35
C PHE A 163 10.86 -29.47 -25.54
N HIS A 164 11.38 -28.30 -25.93
CA HIS A 164 12.34 -28.21 -27.03
C HIS A 164 13.62 -29.02 -26.77
N LYS A 165 14.10 -29.08 -25.53
CA LYS A 165 15.25 -29.94 -25.20
C LYS A 165 14.90 -31.42 -25.32
N ALA A 166 13.74 -31.83 -24.81
CA ALA A 166 13.27 -33.21 -24.90
C ALA A 166 13.11 -33.64 -26.36
N ASP A 167 12.46 -32.80 -27.17
CA ASP A 167 12.21 -33.04 -28.59
C ASP A 167 13.53 -33.09 -29.39
N ALA A 168 14.48 -32.18 -29.12
CA ALA A 168 15.79 -32.22 -29.75
C ALA A 168 16.56 -33.52 -29.44
N VAL A 169 16.51 -34.00 -28.19
CA VAL A 169 17.14 -35.28 -27.82
C VAL A 169 16.41 -36.45 -28.47
N LEU A 170 15.08 -36.44 -28.48
CA LEU A 170 14.27 -37.48 -29.10
C LEU A 170 14.57 -37.57 -30.61
N ALA A 171 14.66 -36.44 -31.31
CA ALA A 171 15.07 -36.39 -32.72
C ALA A 171 16.47 -36.99 -32.95
N GLN A 172 17.43 -36.69 -32.06
CA GLN A 172 18.78 -37.27 -32.11
C GLN A 172 18.77 -38.79 -31.93
N LEU A 173 17.99 -39.30 -30.97
CA LEU A 173 17.91 -40.73 -30.68
C LEU A 173 17.13 -41.52 -31.74
N GLU A 174 16.14 -40.88 -32.38
CA GLU A 174 15.38 -41.43 -33.50
C GLU A 174 16.18 -41.46 -34.82
N ASN A 175 17.42 -40.95 -34.85
CA ASN A 175 18.23 -40.73 -36.07
C ASN A 175 17.47 -39.94 -37.15
N ARG A 176 16.55 -39.07 -36.74
CA ARG A 176 15.83 -38.16 -37.63
C ARG A 176 16.75 -36.96 -37.87
N GLU A 177 17.01 -36.61 -39.14
CA GLU A 177 17.84 -35.44 -39.46
C GLU A 177 17.28 -34.20 -38.75
N VAL A 178 18.08 -33.63 -37.84
CA VAL A 178 17.76 -32.36 -37.19
C VAL A 178 17.90 -31.28 -38.26
N VAL A 179 16.78 -30.88 -38.88
CA VAL A 179 16.72 -29.63 -39.65
C VAL A 179 16.85 -28.50 -38.64
N THR A 180 18.09 -28.17 -38.30
CA THR A 180 18.41 -26.91 -37.62
C THR A 180 18.27 -25.81 -38.65
N GLU A 181 17.07 -25.28 -38.83
CA GLU A 181 16.95 -23.93 -39.34
C GLU A 181 17.57 -23.01 -38.29
N LYS A 182 18.83 -22.63 -38.54
CA LYS A 182 19.52 -21.60 -37.79
C LYS A 182 18.66 -20.33 -37.85
N LYS A 183 18.04 -19.95 -36.73
CA LYS A 183 17.69 -18.55 -36.49
C LYS A 183 18.99 -17.79 -36.32
N GLU A 184 19.60 -17.39 -37.44
CA GLU A 184 20.62 -16.36 -37.47
C GLU A 184 19.99 -15.05 -37.00
N GLU A 185 20.72 -14.34 -36.16
CA GLU A 185 20.37 -13.03 -35.63
C GLU A 185 20.29 -12.01 -36.78
N GLU A 186 19.10 -11.74 -37.31
CA GLU A 186 18.84 -10.53 -38.10
C GLU A 186 17.54 -9.85 -37.64
N ASP A 187 17.75 -8.67 -37.07
CA ASP A 187 16.80 -7.58 -36.90
C ASP A 187 16.21 -7.14 -38.25
N VAL A 188 15.00 -7.59 -38.60
CA VAL A 188 14.06 -6.84 -39.45
C VAL A 188 12.64 -7.26 -39.10
N GLY A 189 11.80 -6.29 -38.74
CA GLY A 189 10.38 -6.48 -38.50
C GLY A 189 9.67 -7.19 -39.66
N LYS A 190 8.93 -8.24 -39.31
CA LYS A 190 8.06 -8.96 -40.22
C LYS A 190 6.80 -9.31 -39.44
N ASP A 191 5.73 -8.58 -39.74
CA ASP A 191 4.37 -9.10 -39.65
C ASP A 191 4.34 -10.37 -40.52
N GLU A 192 4.50 -11.52 -39.88
CA GLU A 192 4.20 -12.82 -40.47
C GLU A 192 3.08 -13.41 -39.65
N GLU A 193 2.06 -13.86 -40.37
CA GLU A 193 0.93 -14.63 -39.86
C GLU A 193 1.43 -15.56 -38.76
N GLU A 194 0.96 -15.31 -37.55
CA GLU A 194 1.07 -16.20 -36.41
C GLU A 194 0.32 -17.47 -36.83
N GLU A 195 1.02 -18.37 -37.53
CA GLU A 195 0.62 -19.75 -37.69
C GLU A 195 0.26 -20.21 -36.28
N GLU A 196 -0.97 -20.70 -36.11
CA GLU A 196 -1.51 -21.21 -34.85
C GLU A 196 -0.67 -22.43 -34.43
N GLU A 197 0.58 -22.23 -34.04
CA GLU A 197 1.37 -23.24 -33.33
C GLU A 197 0.62 -23.46 -32.03
N GLU A 198 0.00 -24.64 -31.90
CA GLU A 198 -0.68 -25.04 -30.68
C GLU A 198 0.25 -24.77 -29.49
N PRO A 199 -0.22 -24.03 -28.46
CA PRO A 199 0.66 -23.62 -27.38
C PRO A 199 1.20 -24.87 -26.69
N ILE A 200 2.53 -25.04 -26.69
CA ILE A 200 3.20 -26.18 -26.06
C ILE A 200 2.69 -26.32 -24.63
N THR A 201 1.97 -27.40 -24.36
CA THR A 201 1.35 -27.67 -23.06
C THR A 201 2.29 -28.48 -22.16
N GLU A 202 1.98 -28.53 -20.87
CA GLU A 202 2.67 -29.42 -19.93
C GLU A 202 2.51 -30.91 -20.34
N GLU A 203 1.36 -31.26 -20.94
CA GLU A 203 1.07 -32.61 -21.40
C GLU A 203 2.02 -33.02 -22.55
N ASP A 204 2.33 -32.11 -23.48
CA ASP A 204 3.25 -32.37 -24.59
C ASP A 204 4.67 -32.65 -24.10
N LEU A 205 5.13 -31.89 -23.10
CA LEU A 205 6.40 -32.15 -22.42
C LEU A 205 6.39 -33.53 -21.75
N LEU A 206 5.35 -33.85 -20.98
CA LEU A 206 5.25 -35.14 -20.30
C LEU A 206 5.22 -36.31 -21.29
N ASN A 207 4.45 -36.20 -22.37
CA ASN A 207 4.40 -37.22 -23.42
C ASN A 207 5.77 -37.45 -24.05
N THR A 208 6.51 -36.38 -24.36
CA THR A 208 7.86 -36.47 -24.94
C THR A 208 8.86 -37.09 -23.95
N LEU A 209 8.79 -36.70 -22.68
CA LEU A 209 9.61 -37.29 -21.61
C LEU A 209 9.31 -38.77 -21.38
N MET A 210 8.03 -39.17 -21.44
CA MET A 210 7.63 -40.57 -21.34
C MET A 210 8.20 -41.40 -22.49
N ARG A 211 8.11 -40.91 -23.73
CA ARG A 211 8.72 -41.57 -24.89
C ARG A 211 10.23 -41.75 -24.75
N LEU A 212 10.95 -40.71 -24.30
CA LEU A 212 12.38 -40.80 -24.02
C LEU A 212 12.73 -41.88 -22.98
N ARG A 213 11.88 -42.06 -21.96
CA ARG A 213 12.11 -43.02 -20.87
C ARG A 213 11.71 -44.44 -21.25
N ASP A 214 10.59 -44.61 -21.94
CA ASP A 214 10.03 -45.93 -22.27
C ASP A 214 10.75 -46.57 -23.46
N GLU A 215 11.09 -45.79 -24.49
CA GLU A 215 11.72 -46.31 -25.70
C GLU A 215 13.26 -46.30 -25.60
N TYR A 216 13.83 -45.23 -25.02
CA TYR A 216 15.28 -45.00 -25.04
C TYR A 216 15.94 -45.13 -23.66
N HIS A 217 15.18 -45.35 -22.60
CA HIS A 217 15.69 -45.36 -21.22
C HIS A 217 16.52 -44.11 -20.89
N TYR A 218 16.14 -42.95 -21.44
CA TYR A 218 16.87 -41.70 -21.29
C TYR A 218 16.11 -40.74 -20.36
N CYS A 219 16.82 -40.12 -19.42
CA CYS A 219 16.25 -39.06 -18.59
C CYS A 219 16.84 -37.69 -18.99
N LEU A 220 15.97 -36.76 -19.40
CA LEU A 220 16.37 -35.39 -19.74
C LEU A 220 17.07 -34.67 -18.59
N PHE A 221 16.56 -34.84 -17.37
CA PHE A 221 17.01 -34.09 -16.19
C PHE A 221 18.27 -34.68 -15.56
N CYS A 222 18.46 -36.01 -15.61
CA CYS A 222 19.74 -36.64 -15.25
C CYS A 222 20.81 -36.44 -16.34
N GLY A 223 20.41 -36.22 -17.59
CA GLY A 223 21.31 -36.11 -18.73
C GLY A 223 22.00 -37.41 -19.12
N CYS A 224 21.40 -38.56 -18.83
CA CYS A 224 22.01 -39.87 -19.09
C CYS A 224 21.00 -40.93 -19.58
N GLN A 225 21.54 -41.90 -20.32
CA GLN A 225 20.85 -43.10 -20.79
C GLN A 225 21.15 -44.28 -19.86
N TYR A 226 20.14 -45.09 -19.57
CA TYR A 226 20.23 -46.26 -18.70
C TYR A 226 20.20 -47.55 -19.52
N GLU A 227 20.73 -48.64 -18.95
CA GLU A 227 20.85 -49.93 -19.64
C GLU A 227 19.51 -50.69 -19.73
N SER A 228 18.58 -50.42 -18.81
CA SER A 228 17.25 -51.05 -18.77
C SER A 228 16.22 -50.16 -18.08
N THR A 229 14.93 -50.46 -18.28
CA THR A 229 13.81 -49.82 -17.57
C THR A 229 13.94 -49.95 -16.06
N GLU A 230 14.39 -51.10 -15.56
CA GLU A 230 14.61 -51.35 -14.12
C GLU A 230 15.76 -50.50 -13.56
N ALA A 231 16.84 -50.32 -14.33
CA ALA A 231 17.96 -49.45 -13.96
C ALA A 231 17.54 -47.97 -13.94
N LEU A 232 16.67 -47.55 -14.86
CA LEU A 232 16.11 -46.20 -14.88
C LEU A 232 15.25 -45.96 -13.65
N GLN A 233 14.32 -46.87 -13.31
CA GLN A 233 13.41 -46.71 -12.18
C GLN A 233 14.12 -46.73 -10.81
N SER A 234 15.23 -47.44 -10.69
CA SER A 234 15.97 -47.53 -9.43
C SER A 234 16.94 -46.37 -9.20
N ASN A 235 17.47 -45.76 -10.27
CA ASN A 235 18.51 -44.72 -10.16
C ASN A 235 18.02 -43.30 -10.46
N CYS A 236 16.91 -43.13 -11.19
CA CYS A 236 16.38 -41.82 -11.52
C CYS A 236 15.29 -41.41 -10.52
N PRO A 237 15.38 -40.21 -9.90
CA PRO A 237 14.50 -39.82 -8.80
C PRO A 237 13.05 -39.50 -9.22
N GLY A 238 12.80 -39.20 -10.50
CA GLY A 238 11.44 -39.02 -11.01
C GLY A 238 11.40 -38.73 -12.51
N ILE A 239 10.26 -38.25 -13.01
CA ILE A 239 10.08 -37.87 -14.42
C ILE A 239 10.09 -36.36 -14.62
N THR A 240 9.79 -35.59 -13.58
CA THR A 240 9.72 -34.13 -13.65
C THR A 240 11.04 -33.48 -13.22
N GLU A 241 11.24 -32.23 -13.58
CA GLU A 241 12.44 -31.47 -13.17
C GLU A 241 12.49 -31.29 -11.65
N ASP A 242 11.34 -31.15 -10.98
CA ASP A 242 11.27 -30.92 -9.54
C ASP A 242 11.66 -32.17 -8.71
N ASP A 243 11.70 -33.35 -9.34
CA ASP A 243 12.16 -34.60 -8.71
C ASP A 243 13.70 -34.71 -8.66
N HIS A 244 14.44 -33.88 -9.41
CA HIS A 244 15.89 -33.96 -9.62
C HIS A 244 16.65 -32.79 -8.99
#